data_AF-A0A0Q4XRF6-F1
#
_entry.id   AF-A0A0Q4XRF6-F1
#
_cell.length_a   1.000
_cell.length_b   1.000
_cell.length_c   1.000
_cell.angle_alpha   90.00
_cell.angle_beta   90.00
_cell.angle_gamma   90.00
#
_symmetry.space_group_name_H-M   'P 1'
#
loop_
_entity.id
_entity.type
_entity.pdbx_description
1 polymer ?
#
loop_
_entity_poly.entity_id
_entity_poly.type
_entity_poly.pdbx_seq_one_letter_code
_entity_poly.pdbx_strand_id
1 'polypeptide(L)' 'MKKPLAIRIDADLLAATRDCARRDHRTLTNFIETALRRRVDEMMGDAPEPDTATSKGRKA' A
#
# COMPACT_ATOMS: atom_id res chain seq x y z
N MET A 1 2.68 15.81 -10.60
CA MET A 1 4.06 15.51 -10.13
C MET A 1 3.98 14.88 -8.75
N LYS A 2 4.76 13.83 -8.45
CA LYS A 2 4.75 13.20 -7.11
C LYS A 2 5.48 14.11 -6.11
N LYS A 3 4.90 14.32 -4.92
CA LYS A 3 5.54 15.09 -3.84
C LYS A 3 6.50 14.18 -3.07
N PRO A 4 7.79 14.54 -2.90
CA PRO A 4 8.71 13.76 -2.09
C PRO A 4 8.30 13.81 -0.62
N LEU A 5 8.37 12.67 0.06
CA LEU A 5 8.12 12.55 1.50
C LEU A 5 9.41 12.06 2.18
N ALA A 6 9.87 12.81 3.17
CA ALA A 6 10.95 12.36 4.04
C ALA A 6 10.37 11.47 5.15
N ILE A 7 10.88 10.24 5.26
CA ILE A 7 10.46 9.28 6.28
C ILE A 7 11.68 8.85 7.11
N ARG A 8 11.47 8.66 8.41
CA ARG A 8 12.47 8.08 9.30
C ARG A 8 12.25 6.58 9.35
N ILE A 9 13.27 5.82 9.01
CA ILE A 9 13.29 4.35 9.08
C ILE A 9 14.42 3.98 10.04
N ASP A 10 14.15 2.99 10.89
CA ASP A 10 15.17 2.38 11.72
C ASP A 10 16.38 1.90 10.87
N ALA A 11 17.59 1.98 11.43
CA ALA A 11 18.81 1.72 10.68
C ALA A 11 18.91 0.27 10.19
N ASP A 12 18.54 -0.69 11.03
CA ASP A 12 18.60 -2.12 10.71
C ASP A 12 17.52 -2.47 9.69
N LEU A 13 16.32 -1.91 9.86
CA LEU A 13 15.24 -2.04 8.89
C LEU A 13 15.62 -1.45 7.53
N LEU A 14 16.28 -0.28 7.50
CA LEU A 14 16.75 0.34 6.27
C LEU A 14 17.81 -0.52 5.56
N ALA A 15 18.72 -1.13 6.32
CA ALA A 15 19.73 -2.05 5.78
C ALA A 15 19.07 -3.27 5.14
N ALA A 16 18.16 -3.94 5.86
CA ALA A 16 17.41 -5.08 5.32
C ALA A 16 16.60 -4.71 4.07
N THR A 17 15.94 -3.55 4.08
CA THR A 17 15.16 -3.03 2.94
C THR A 17 16.04 -2.81 1.71
N ARG A 18 17.26 -2.30 1.90
CA ARG A 18 18.23 -2.11 0.80
C ARG A 18 18.64 -3.42 0.17
N ASP A 19 18.87 -4.45 0.97
CA ASP A 19 19.24 -5.76 0.44
C ASP A 19 18.08 -6.42 -0.32
N CYS A 20 16.85 -6.27 0.17
CA CYS A 20 15.65 -6.70 -0.57
C CYS A 20 15.52 -5.96 -1.91
N ALA A 21 15.67 -4.63 -1.91
CA ALA A 21 15.58 -3.84 -3.14
C ALA A 21 16.64 -4.25 -4.19
N ARG A 22 17.87 -4.59 -3.74
CA ARG A 22 18.93 -5.11 -4.60
C ARG A 22 18.59 -6.45 -5.22
N ARG A 23 18.06 -7.38 -4.41
CA ARG A 23 17.63 -8.71 -4.88
C ARG A 23 16.52 -8.61 -5.94
N ASP A 24 15.64 -7.63 -5.79
CA ASP A 24 14.53 -7.39 -6.72
C ASP A 24 14.92 -6.56 -7.95
N HIS A 25 16.20 -6.18 -8.09
CA HIS A 25 16.70 -5.28 -9.14
C HIS A 25 15.94 -3.94 -9.22
N ARG A 26 15.49 -3.40 -8.09
CA ARG A 26 14.73 -2.14 -7.98
C ARG A 26 15.51 -1.09 -7.20
N THR A 27 15.17 0.18 -7.43
CA THR A 27 15.64 1.26 -6.56
C THR A 27 14.95 1.19 -5.21
N LEU A 28 15.66 1.60 -4.14
CA LEU A 28 15.13 1.60 -2.77
C LEU A 28 13.79 2.36 -2.67
N THR A 29 13.70 3.52 -3.31
CA THR A 29 12.47 4.33 -3.31
C THR A 29 11.30 3.61 -3.98
N ASN A 30 11.53 2.93 -5.10
CA ASN A 30 10.47 2.19 -5.79
C ASN A 30 10.03 0.96 -4.98
N PHE A 31 10.99 0.27 -4.36
CA PHE A 31 10.71 -0.85 -3.47
C PHE A 31 9.82 -0.42 -2.29
N ILE A 32 10.19 0.65 -1.60
CA ILE A 32 9.40 1.23 -0.50
C ILE A 32 8.04 1.73 -1.00
N GLU A 33 8.00 2.44 -2.12
CA GLU A 33 6.75 2.93 -2.71
C GLU A 33 5.77 1.78 -3.01
N THR A 34 6.26 0.69 -3.61
CA THR A 34 5.45 -0.49 -3.93
C THR A 34 4.90 -1.15 -2.67
N ALA A 35 5.75 -1.35 -1.66
CA ALA A 35 5.35 -1.96 -0.40
C ALA A 35 4.31 -1.13 0.35
N LEU A 36 4.49 0.20 0.40
CA LEU A 36 3.54 1.10 1.05
C LEU A 36 2.21 1.15 0.32
N ARG A 37 2.20 1.20 -1.02
CA ARG A 37 0.97 1.16 -1.82
C ARG A 37 0.17 -0.10 -1.51
N ARG A 38 0.82 -1.26 -1.60
CA ARG A 38 0.18 -2.55 -1.28
C ARG A 38 -0.41 -2.55 0.13
N ARG A 39 0.34 -2.07 1.13
CA ARG A 39 -0.13 -2.03 2.51
C ARG A 39 -1.34 -1.10 2.68
N VAL A 40 -1.35 0.05 2.02
CA VAL A 40 -2.48 0.99 2.03
C VAL A 40 -3.69 0.39 1.33
N ASP A 41 -3.51 -0.25 0.18
CA ASP A 41 -4.59 -0.92 -0.54
C ASP A 41 -5.21 -2.04 0.32
N GLU A 42 -4.38 -2.83 1.01
CA GLU A 42 -4.83 -3.84 1.98
C GLU A 42 -5.58 -3.21 3.18
N MET A 43 -5.12 -2.06 3.68
CA MET A 43 -5.82 -1.33 4.77
C MET A 43 -7.15 -0.72 4.33
N MET A 44 -7.25 -0.25 3.08
CA MET A 44 -8.45 0.39 2.54
C MET A 44 -9.47 -0.62 1.98
N GLY A 45 -9.00 -1.79 1.52
CA GLY A 45 -9.84 -2.90 1.07
C GLY A 45 -10.48 -3.72 2.20
N ASP A 46 -10.16 -3.41 3.46
CA ASP A 46 -10.70 -4.02 4.68
C ASP A 46 -11.60 -3.06 5.48
N ALA A 47 -12.15 -2.02 4.85
CA ALA A 47 -13.27 -1.29 5.43
C ALA A 47 -14.53 -2.18 5.37
N PRO A 48 -15.17 -2.55 6.50
CA PRO A 48 -16.46 -3.22 6.43
C PRO A 48 -17.49 -2.21 5.88
N GLU A 49 -18.00 -2.46 4.68
CA GLU A 49 -19.20 -1.75 4.19
C GLU A 49 -20.36 -2.02 5.18
N PRO A 50 -20.98 -0.98 5.78
CA PRO A 50 -22.20 -1.16 6.55
C PRO A 50 -23.37 -1.53 5.62
N ASP A 51 -24.00 -2.65 5.94
CA ASP A 51 -25.25 -3.18 5.44
C ASP A 51 -26.26 -2.09 5.00
N THR A 52 -26.49 -1.93 3.69
CA THR A 52 -27.73 -1.38 3.12
C THR A 52 -27.89 -1.76 1.64
N ALA A 53 -27.99 -3.06 1.33
CA ALA A 53 -28.52 -3.48 0.04
C ALA A 53 -30.06 -3.56 0.09
N THR A 54 -30.70 -2.39 0.17
CA THR A 54 -32.09 -2.23 -0.29
C THR A 54 -32.12 -2.50 -1.80
N SER A 55 -32.42 -3.75 -2.19
CA SER A 55 -32.74 -4.04 -3.59
C SER A 55 -34.20 -3.66 -3.87
N LYS A 56 -34.31 -2.49 -4.51
CA LYS A 56 -35.47 -1.97 -5.23
C LYS A 56 -36.10 -3.03 -6.14
N GLY A 57 -37.41 -2.90 -6.28
CA GLY A 57 -38.32 -3.85 -6.91
C GLY A 57 -38.05 -4.20 -8.37
N ARG A 58 -38.51 -5.42 -8.71
CA ARG A 58 -38.78 -5.88 -10.07
C ARG A 58 -40.28 -5.64 -10.36
N LYS A 59 -40.58 -4.58 -11.12
CA LYS A 59 -41.77 -4.43 -11.98
C LYS A 59 -41.46 -5.15 -13.32
N ALA A 60 -42.39 -5.64 -14.14
CA ALA A 60 -43.85 -5.68 -14.19
C ALA A 60 -44.24 -6.98 -14.91
#